data_AF-A0A0A8LBW3-F1
#
_entry.id   AF-A0A0A8LBW3-F1
#
_cell.length_a   1.000
_cell.length_b   1.000
_cell.length_c   1.000
_cell.angle_alpha   90.00
_cell.angle_beta   90.00
_cell.angle_gamma   90.00
#
_symmetry.space_group_name_H-M   'P 1'
#
loop_
_entity.id
_entity.type
_entity.pdbx_description
1 polymer ?
#
loop_
_entity_poly.entity_id
_entity_poly.type
_entity_poly.pdbx_seq_one_letter_code
_entity_poly.pdbx_strand_id
1 'polypeptide(L)'
;MITVDLSLSAFANASEYFNAKKATSEKQRKVEKNAEKALKSIQQKIEKDLQKKTKESHDVLKAIRAPYFFEKYYWFISSEGFIVLMGKSPIETDQLYGKYVNDDDVMVCNDFDVKVWVLNPQKTEVPPNTLMQAGAFANSASEAWSKKIASSPWWCFTRNLTKFDDIDGGVLPPGSFRLKNPKDKNMMPPAQLVMGLAFIWKIKTENDDTLLNEDTEDIGSETIDTALPSSPPPETAERQINTSTADDHSTKVNDIGFDVNNFSDISLAGESTTDNALDKANVAFSADEPDFDDSKTVATEIVENMNTTVRGKKGKMKKIQKKYNDQDEEERLLRLEALGTLKGIEREKQKKTEELIRAEKREFKKQIRKNQEQTRALQFSKSEKVKVDIPKILSQLKANITTDDEIIDAIPIYAPWAALTKHKYKVKIQPGTAKKTKSINDTLHYFLNRTVDASEHDKEVDWPREHETIKLIKTLDIVPIICSDKLKTTLPGSNDKSSSGKSNKSKQSSGKAKKSKK
;
A
#
# COMPACT_ATOMS: atom_id res chain seq x y z
N MET A 1 39.43 -55.49 -24.63
CA MET A 1 40.91 -55.62 -24.68
C MET A 1 41.45 -55.20 -23.33
N ILE A 2 42.42 -55.95 -22.78
CA ILE A 2 43.10 -55.60 -21.53
C ILE A 2 44.43 -54.96 -21.93
N THR A 3 44.66 -53.72 -21.50
CA THR A 3 45.94 -53.04 -21.68
C THR A 3 46.95 -53.61 -20.68
N VAL A 4 48.11 -54.07 -21.13
CA VAL A 4 49.12 -54.68 -20.26
C VAL A 4 50.36 -53.82 -20.30
N ASP A 5 50.86 -53.41 -19.13
CA ASP A 5 52.15 -52.73 -19.06
C ASP A 5 53.27 -53.78 -19.17
N LEU A 6 54.06 -53.66 -20.23
CA LEU A 6 55.15 -54.58 -20.54
C LEU A 6 56.35 -54.43 -19.58
N SER A 7 56.40 -53.36 -18.79
CA SER A 7 57.43 -53.16 -17.76
C SER A 7 57.16 -53.94 -16.46
N LEU A 8 55.95 -54.48 -16.30
CA LEU A 8 55.49 -55.20 -15.12
C LEU A 8 55.25 -56.69 -15.43
N SER A 9 55.40 -57.54 -14.40
CA SER A 9 55.07 -58.96 -14.52
C SER A 9 53.57 -59.16 -14.74
N ALA A 10 53.19 -60.29 -15.35
CA ALA A 10 51.77 -60.62 -15.57
C ALA A 10 50.96 -60.64 -14.25
N PHE A 11 51.59 -61.07 -13.16
CA PHE A 11 51.00 -61.06 -11.82
C PHE A 11 50.85 -59.65 -11.24
N ALA A 12 51.83 -58.78 -11.47
CA ALA A 12 51.77 -57.38 -11.04
C ALA A 12 50.66 -56.60 -11.77
N ASN A 13 50.55 -56.76 -13.09
CA ASN A 13 49.46 -56.22 -13.90
C ASN A 13 48.09 -56.71 -13.38
N ALA A 14 47.92 -58.01 -13.16
CA ALA A 14 46.66 -58.57 -12.64
C ALA A 14 46.31 -58.05 -11.24
N SER A 15 47.32 -57.89 -10.37
CA SER A 15 47.16 -57.35 -9.02
C SER A 15 46.75 -55.88 -9.05
N GLU A 16 47.31 -55.08 -9.96
CA GLU A 16 46.95 -53.67 -10.13
C GLU A 16 45.49 -53.51 -10.56
N TYR A 17 45.04 -54.28 -11.56
CA TYR A 17 43.63 -54.28 -11.96
C TYR A 17 42.68 -54.71 -10.84
N PHE A 18 43.07 -55.71 -10.06
CA PHE A 18 42.29 -56.15 -8.91
C PHE A 18 42.20 -55.07 -7.83
N ASN A 19 43.32 -54.41 -7.53
CA ASN A 19 43.39 -53.30 -6.58
C ASN A 19 42.59 -52.07 -7.07
N ALA A 20 42.68 -51.74 -8.35
CA ALA A 20 41.90 -50.68 -8.98
C ALA A 20 40.39 -50.98 -8.92
N LYS A 21 39.98 -52.22 -9.21
CA LYS A 21 38.58 -52.66 -9.09
C LYS A 21 38.08 -52.55 -7.65
N LYS A 22 38.88 -52.98 -6.67
CA LYS A 22 38.56 -52.87 -5.25
C LYS A 22 38.42 -51.41 -4.82
N ALA A 23 39.35 -50.54 -5.21
CA ALA A 23 39.31 -49.11 -4.91
C ALA A 23 38.10 -48.41 -5.53
N THR A 24 37.77 -48.71 -6.80
CA THR A 24 36.59 -48.17 -7.48
C THR A 24 35.29 -48.64 -6.84
N SER A 25 35.21 -49.91 -6.44
CA SER A 25 34.04 -50.44 -5.71
C SER A 25 33.86 -49.77 -4.34
N GLU A 26 34.94 -49.54 -3.60
CA GLU A 26 34.87 -48.80 -2.33
C GLU A 26 34.47 -47.33 -2.53
N LYS A 27 34.97 -46.67 -3.58
CA LYS A 27 34.56 -45.31 -3.96
C LYS A 27 33.08 -45.26 -4.33
N GLN A 28 32.60 -46.19 -5.16
CA GLN A 28 31.19 -46.30 -5.53
C GLN A 28 30.30 -46.44 -4.29
N ARG A 29 30.66 -47.35 -3.36
CA ARG A 29 29.91 -47.53 -2.11
C ARG A 29 29.89 -46.28 -1.23
N LYS A 30 30.97 -45.50 -1.22
CA LYS A 30 31.03 -44.22 -0.48
C LYS A 30 30.17 -43.15 -1.15
N VAL A 31 30.20 -43.06 -2.48
CA VAL A 31 29.37 -42.13 -3.27
C VAL A 31 27.89 -42.44 -3.07
N GLU A 32 27.48 -43.71 -3.16
CA GLU A 32 26.11 -44.16 -2.96
C GLU A 32 25.60 -43.81 -1.56
N LYS A 33 26.38 -44.09 -0.50
CA LYS A 33 26.04 -43.70 0.88
C LYS A 33 25.92 -42.19 1.07
N ASN A 34 26.72 -41.40 0.37
CA ASN A 34 26.66 -39.94 0.44
C ASN A 34 25.44 -39.41 -0.33
N ALA A 35 25.12 -40.00 -1.49
CA ALA A 35 23.94 -39.69 -2.27
C ALA A 35 22.66 -40.02 -1.49
N GLU A 36 22.58 -41.18 -0.83
CA GLU A 36 21.45 -41.57 0.03
C GLU A 36 21.22 -40.57 1.17
N LYS A 37 22.31 -40.11 1.83
CA LYS A 37 22.22 -39.09 2.88
C LYS A 37 21.72 -37.75 2.35
N ALA A 38 22.17 -37.34 1.17
CA ALA A 38 21.71 -36.11 0.52
C ALA A 38 20.23 -36.21 0.11
N LEU A 39 19.80 -37.35 -0.45
CA LEU A 39 18.39 -37.56 -0.78
C LEU A 39 17.51 -37.54 0.46
N LYS A 40 17.96 -38.14 1.57
CA LYS A 40 17.22 -38.13 2.84
C LYS A 40 17.09 -36.72 3.43
N SER A 41 18.12 -35.89 3.33
CA SER A 41 18.03 -34.50 3.81
C SER A 41 17.13 -33.64 2.92
N ILE A 42 17.15 -33.86 1.61
CA ILE A 42 16.23 -33.23 0.65
C ILE A 42 14.77 -33.65 0.96
N GLN A 43 14.51 -34.94 1.16
CA GLN A 43 13.19 -35.45 1.54
C GLN A 43 12.66 -34.81 2.82
N GLN A 44 13.50 -34.71 3.86
CA GLN A 44 13.11 -34.04 5.11
C GLN A 44 12.80 -32.56 4.93
N LYS A 45 13.47 -31.87 4.00
CA LYS A 45 13.21 -30.47 3.69
C LYS A 45 11.88 -30.31 2.93
N ILE A 46 11.64 -31.16 1.93
CA ILE A 46 10.37 -31.20 1.18
C ILE A 46 9.19 -31.46 2.12
N GLU A 47 9.33 -32.43 3.03
CA GLU A 47 8.28 -32.76 4.01
C GLU A 47 7.98 -31.58 4.94
N LYS A 48 9.02 -30.89 5.43
CA LYS A 48 8.83 -29.68 6.27
C LYS A 48 8.16 -28.55 5.50
N ASP A 49 8.56 -28.33 4.25
CA ASP A 49 7.97 -27.29 3.39
C ASP A 49 6.52 -27.62 3.04
N LEU A 50 6.21 -28.90 2.81
CA LEU A 50 4.84 -29.39 2.58
C LEU A 50 3.98 -29.21 3.82
N GLN A 51 4.45 -29.62 5.00
CA GLN A 51 3.73 -29.40 6.27
C GLN A 51 3.50 -27.92 6.56
N LYS A 52 4.46 -27.05 6.22
CA LYS A 52 4.30 -25.61 6.36
C LYS A 52 3.21 -25.08 5.42
N LYS A 53 3.25 -25.48 4.14
CA LYS A 53 2.23 -25.10 3.15
C LYS A 53 0.84 -25.64 3.49
N THR A 54 0.73 -26.85 4.01
CA THR A 54 -0.55 -27.44 4.46
C THR A 54 -1.13 -26.70 5.66
N LYS A 55 -0.29 -26.25 6.59
CA LYS A 55 -0.70 -25.38 7.71
C LYS A 55 -1.13 -24.00 7.20
N GLU A 56 -0.35 -23.41 6.28
CA GLU A 56 -0.69 -22.14 5.62
C GLU A 56 -2.02 -22.25 4.83
N SER A 57 -2.30 -23.36 4.15
CA SER A 57 -3.55 -23.55 3.40
C SER A 57 -4.77 -23.77 4.31
N HIS A 58 -4.60 -24.45 5.45
CA HIS A 58 -5.68 -24.55 6.44
C HIS A 58 -5.99 -23.20 7.09
N ASP A 59 -4.98 -22.37 7.32
CA ASP A 59 -5.15 -20.98 7.78
C ASP A 59 -5.92 -20.10 6.78
N VAL A 60 -5.85 -20.41 5.48
CA VAL A 60 -6.53 -19.67 4.40
C VAL A 60 -8.00 -20.09 4.23
N LEU A 61 -8.41 -21.26 4.73
CA LEU A 61 -9.80 -21.74 4.68
C LEU A 61 -10.75 -21.02 5.66
N LYS A 62 -10.37 -19.86 6.21
CA LYS A 62 -11.30 -18.99 6.93
C LYS A 62 -12.27 -18.41 5.91
N ALA A 63 -13.57 -18.68 6.06
CA ALA A 63 -14.60 -17.90 5.38
C ALA A 63 -14.40 -16.43 5.76
N ILE A 64 -13.87 -15.63 4.83
CA ILE A 64 -13.62 -14.22 5.05
C ILE A 64 -14.99 -13.56 5.19
N ARG A 65 -15.29 -13.02 6.38
CA ARG A 65 -16.53 -12.26 6.57
C ARG A 65 -16.54 -11.04 5.64
N ALA A 66 -17.71 -10.67 5.19
CA ALA A 66 -17.90 -9.34 4.61
C ALA A 66 -17.59 -8.28 5.69
N PRO A 67 -16.59 -7.41 5.49
CA PRO A 67 -16.28 -6.36 6.45
C PRO A 67 -17.38 -5.30 6.44
N TYR A 68 -17.69 -4.70 7.59
CA TYR A 68 -18.63 -3.58 7.63
C TYR A 68 -18.03 -2.37 6.91
N PHE A 69 -18.88 -1.53 6.32
CA PHE A 69 -18.45 -0.35 5.55
C PHE A 69 -17.51 0.59 6.35
N PHE A 70 -17.69 0.66 7.68
CA PHE A 70 -16.88 1.51 8.56
C PHE A 70 -15.46 0.98 8.81
N GLU A 71 -15.19 -0.30 8.61
CA GLU A 71 -13.88 -0.91 8.87
C GLU A 71 -12.80 -0.45 7.91
N LYS A 72 -13.22 0.10 6.76
CA LYS A 72 -12.33 0.81 5.85
C LYS A 72 -11.64 1.99 6.53
N TYR A 73 -12.34 2.65 7.46
CA TYR A 73 -11.91 3.86 8.16
C TYR A 73 -11.36 3.54 9.55
N TYR A 74 -10.85 4.54 10.26
CA TYR A 74 -10.66 4.42 11.70
C TYR A 74 -12.00 4.62 12.40
N TRP A 75 -12.42 3.66 13.21
CA TRP A 75 -13.76 3.64 13.77
C TRP A 75 -13.79 3.11 15.20
N PHE A 76 -14.84 3.48 15.92
CA PHE A 76 -15.26 2.80 17.13
C PHE A 76 -16.76 3.01 17.39
N ILE A 77 -17.33 2.20 18.28
CA ILE A 77 -18.69 2.38 18.79
C ILE A 77 -18.58 3.03 20.18
N SER A 78 -19.28 4.15 20.38
CA SER A 78 -19.32 4.83 21.68
C SER A 78 -20.02 3.97 22.74
N SER A 79 -19.85 4.28 24.02
CA SER A 79 -20.54 3.56 25.10
C SER A 79 -22.07 3.58 25.01
N GLU A 80 -22.61 4.55 24.25
CA GLU A 80 -24.03 4.82 24.04
C GLU A 80 -24.55 4.31 22.68
N GLY A 81 -23.70 3.66 21.88
CA GLY A 81 -24.11 3.04 20.62
C GLY A 81 -24.00 3.93 19.38
N PHE A 82 -23.28 5.05 19.45
CA PHE A 82 -23.01 5.86 18.26
C PHE A 82 -21.78 5.34 17.51
N ILE A 83 -21.86 5.27 16.18
CA ILE A 83 -20.70 4.95 15.35
C ILE A 83 -19.89 6.22 15.13
N VAL A 84 -18.62 6.16 15.50
CA VAL A 84 -17.67 7.26 15.34
C VAL A 84 -16.62 6.89 14.30
N LEU A 85 -16.41 7.75 13.30
CA LEU A 85 -15.58 7.51 12.13
C LEU A 85 -14.53 8.60 11.91
N MET A 86 -13.37 8.20 11.39
CA MET A 86 -12.27 9.09 11.05
C MET A 86 -11.56 8.55 9.79
N GLY A 87 -11.31 9.43 8.82
CA GLY A 87 -10.53 9.06 7.63
C GLY A 87 -9.07 8.78 7.98
N LYS A 88 -8.44 7.79 7.33
CA LYS A 88 -6.99 7.54 7.47
C LYS A 88 -6.17 8.55 6.68
N SER A 89 -6.78 9.14 5.65
CA SER A 89 -6.19 10.17 4.81
C SER A 89 -7.14 11.36 4.63
N PRO A 90 -6.63 12.53 4.21
CA PRO A 90 -7.49 13.68 3.87
C PRO A 90 -8.48 13.38 2.74
N ILE A 91 -8.10 12.53 1.78
CA ILE A 91 -8.98 12.09 0.68
C ILE A 91 -10.10 11.20 1.21
N GLU A 92 -9.81 10.27 2.10
CA GLU A 92 -10.82 9.43 2.75
C GLU A 92 -11.76 10.23 3.63
N THR A 93 -11.26 11.26 4.31
CA THR A 93 -12.07 12.17 5.13
C THR A 93 -13.12 12.89 4.28
N ASP A 94 -12.71 13.36 3.09
CA ASP A 94 -13.60 13.94 2.09
C ASP A 94 -14.62 12.92 1.57
N GLN A 95 -14.19 11.69 1.25
CA GLN A 95 -15.09 10.62 0.81
C GLN A 95 -16.13 10.27 1.89
N LEU A 96 -15.71 10.21 3.15
CA LEU A 96 -16.57 9.94 4.29
C LEU A 96 -17.66 11.03 4.43
N TYR A 97 -17.25 12.30 4.39
CA TYR A 97 -18.15 13.45 4.38
C TYR A 97 -19.12 13.43 3.19
N GLY A 98 -18.61 13.11 2.00
CA GLY A 98 -19.40 13.05 0.77
C GLY A 98 -20.43 11.92 0.77
N LYS A 99 -20.11 10.75 1.33
CA LYS A 99 -20.96 9.55 1.21
C LYS A 99 -21.88 9.29 2.40
N TYR A 100 -21.42 9.48 3.63
CA TYR A 100 -22.09 8.97 4.84
C TYR A 100 -22.55 10.05 5.82
N VAL A 101 -21.90 11.22 5.82
CA VAL A 101 -22.18 12.27 6.81
C VAL A 101 -23.39 13.11 6.38
N ASN A 102 -24.34 13.26 7.30
CA ASN A 102 -25.55 14.08 7.19
C ASN A 102 -25.44 15.37 8.02
N ASP A 103 -26.34 16.33 7.79
CA ASP A 103 -26.36 17.63 8.47
C ASP A 103 -26.60 17.56 9.99
N ASP A 104 -27.28 16.50 10.44
CA ASP A 104 -27.60 16.21 11.85
C ASP A 104 -26.45 15.50 12.60
N ASP A 105 -25.41 15.09 11.88
CA ASP A 105 -24.22 14.48 12.47
C ASP A 105 -23.35 15.56 13.14
N VAL A 106 -22.44 15.09 14.01
CA VAL A 106 -21.52 15.97 14.74
C VAL A 106 -20.09 15.74 14.28
N MET A 107 -19.39 16.84 14.02
CA MET A 107 -17.96 16.84 13.73
C MET A 107 -17.21 17.28 14.98
N VAL A 108 -16.20 16.51 15.36
CA VAL A 108 -15.25 16.80 16.43
C VAL A 108 -13.87 17.03 15.82
N CYS A 109 -13.24 18.15 16.15
CA CYS A 109 -11.92 18.51 15.67
C CYS A 109 -11.00 18.89 16.83
N ASN A 110 -9.71 18.59 16.69
CA ASN A 110 -8.69 19.02 17.63
C ASN A 110 -7.81 20.14 17.06
N ASP A 111 -6.89 20.64 17.87
CA ASP A 111 -5.96 21.71 17.45
C ASP A 111 -4.94 21.25 16.38
N PHE A 112 -4.84 19.94 16.13
CA PHE A 112 -4.00 19.34 15.09
C PHE A 112 -4.78 19.04 13.80
N ASP A 113 -5.97 19.62 13.64
CA ASP A 113 -6.80 19.56 12.44
C ASP A 113 -7.24 18.13 12.03
N VAL A 114 -7.37 17.22 13.01
CA VAL A 114 -7.94 15.88 12.83
C VAL A 114 -9.46 15.95 13.02
N LYS A 115 -10.23 15.53 12.00
CA LYS A 115 -11.70 15.50 12.04
C LYS A 115 -12.22 14.09 12.32
N VAL A 116 -13.09 14.00 13.31
CA VAL A 116 -13.81 12.80 13.70
C VAL A 116 -15.31 13.06 13.55
N TRP A 117 -16.03 12.12 12.98
CA TRP A 117 -17.46 12.22 12.68
C TRP A 117 -18.24 11.29 13.59
N VAL A 118 -19.24 11.81 14.29
CA VAL A 118 -20.20 11.03 15.08
C VAL A 118 -21.47 10.92 14.26
N LEU A 119 -21.77 9.72 13.75
CA LEU A 119 -22.96 9.47 12.95
C LEU A 119 -24.20 9.38 13.83
N ASN A 120 -25.25 10.11 13.46
CA ASN A 120 -26.49 10.27 14.18
C ASN A 120 -27.71 10.16 13.24
N PRO A 121 -27.95 8.98 12.63
CA PRO A 121 -29.08 8.79 11.71
C PRO A 121 -30.44 8.91 12.40
N GLN A 122 -30.50 8.68 13.72
CA GLN A 122 -31.73 8.79 14.51
C GLN A 122 -32.07 10.23 14.90
N LYS A 123 -31.21 11.20 14.55
CA LYS A 123 -31.39 12.64 14.85
C LYS A 123 -31.64 12.92 16.33
N THR A 124 -31.00 12.16 17.20
CA THR A 124 -31.09 12.32 18.65
C THR A 124 -30.04 13.30 19.15
N GLU A 125 -30.15 13.77 20.39
CA GLU A 125 -29.07 14.58 20.97
C GLU A 125 -27.86 13.69 21.28
N VAL A 126 -26.68 14.10 20.78
CA VAL A 126 -25.43 13.36 21.04
C VAL A 126 -24.98 13.65 22.47
N PRO A 127 -24.88 12.64 23.35
CA PRO A 127 -24.58 12.91 24.75
C PRO A 127 -23.12 13.36 24.95
N PRO A 128 -22.83 14.13 26.02
CA PRO A 128 -21.49 14.68 26.27
C PRO A 128 -20.40 13.61 26.38
N ASN A 129 -20.74 12.41 26.87
CA ASN A 129 -19.78 11.31 27.00
C ASN A 129 -19.31 10.82 25.62
N THR A 130 -20.22 10.68 24.65
CA THR A 130 -19.86 10.34 23.25
C THR A 130 -18.98 11.42 22.62
N LEU A 131 -19.27 12.71 22.86
CA LEU A 131 -18.44 13.81 22.38
C LEU A 131 -17.02 13.80 23.00
N MET A 132 -16.92 13.56 24.30
CA MET A 132 -15.64 13.42 24.98
C MET A 132 -14.83 12.21 24.49
N GLN A 133 -15.50 11.08 24.22
CA GLN A 133 -14.88 9.90 23.61
C GLN A 133 -14.33 10.23 22.21
N ALA A 134 -15.13 10.87 21.35
CA ALA A 134 -14.69 11.30 20.03
C ALA A 134 -13.52 12.30 20.10
N GLY A 135 -13.52 13.22 21.07
CA GLY A 135 -12.41 14.14 21.32
C GLY A 135 -11.12 13.44 21.75
N ALA A 136 -11.22 12.45 22.65
CA ALA A 136 -10.09 11.61 23.06
C ALA A 136 -9.51 10.81 21.88
N PHE A 137 -10.38 10.34 20.98
CA PHE A 137 -10.00 9.66 19.75
C PHE A 137 -9.24 10.59 18.80
N ALA A 138 -9.77 11.79 18.53
CA ALA A 138 -9.14 12.80 17.67
C ALA A 138 -7.74 13.18 18.18
N ASN A 139 -7.61 13.44 19.49
CA ASN A 139 -6.32 13.74 20.11
C ASN A 139 -5.35 12.57 19.96
N SER A 140 -5.81 11.35 20.21
CA SER A 140 -4.96 10.15 20.20
C SER A 140 -4.53 9.70 18.80
N ALA A 141 -5.28 10.09 17.76
CA ALA A 141 -4.94 9.88 16.36
C ALA A 141 -3.98 10.93 15.79
N SER A 142 -3.79 12.05 16.49
CA SER A 142 -2.97 13.17 16.03
C SER A 142 -1.54 13.14 16.57
N GLU A 143 -0.75 14.14 16.17
CA GLU A 143 0.59 14.37 16.73
C GLU A 143 0.58 14.66 18.24
N ALA A 144 -0.58 14.96 18.83
CA ALA A 144 -0.74 15.07 20.28
C ALA A 144 -0.29 13.79 21.01
N TRP A 145 -0.46 12.61 20.38
CA TRP A 145 -0.05 11.33 20.94
C TRP A 145 1.47 11.23 21.14
N SER A 146 2.25 11.59 20.11
CA SER A 146 3.71 11.53 20.16
C SER A 146 4.28 12.60 21.11
N LYS A 147 3.64 13.77 21.15
CA LYS A 147 4.01 14.89 22.04
C LYS A 147 3.49 14.74 23.48
N LYS A 148 2.60 13.78 23.75
CA LYS A 148 1.91 13.58 25.03
C LYS A 148 1.15 14.82 25.51
N ILE A 149 0.57 15.57 24.58
CA ILE A 149 -0.19 16.80 24.86
C ILE A 149 -1.68 16.45 24.93
N ALA A 150 -2.33 16.79 26.04
CA ALA A 150 -3.79 16.76 26.12
C ALA A 150 -4.33 18.12 25.66
N SER A 151 -4.79 18.20 24.40
CA SER A 151 -5.43 19.38 23.83
C SER A 151 -6.94 19.39 24.12
N SER A 152 -7.54 20.58 24.09
CA SER A 152 -8.99 20.77 24.17
C SER A 152 -9.60 20.65 22.77
N PRO A 153 -10.31 19.55 22.46
CA PRO A 153 -11.02 19.46 21.20
C PRO A 153 -12.25 20.37 21.21
N TRP A 154 -12.84 20.56 20.05
CA TRP A 154 -14.09 21.30 19.86
C TRP A 154 -14.99 20.54 18.91
N TRP A 155 -16.28 20.85 18.94
CA TRP A 155 -17.26 20.22 18.07
C TRP A 155 -18.24 21.23 17.47
N CYS A 156 -18.83 20.85 16.35
CA CYS A 156 -19.95 21.55 15.73
C CYS A 156 -20.84 20.56 14.96
N PHE A 157 -22.08 20.95 14.67
CA PHE A 157 -22.93 20.18 13.77
C PHE A 157 -22.42 20.27 12.33
N THR A 158 -22.61 19.20 11.55
CA THR A 158 -22.23 19.15 10.13
C THR A 158 -22.96 20.22 9.31
N ARG A 159 -24.21 20.60 9.66
CA ARG A 159 -24.93 21.70 9.02
C ARG A 159 -24.14 23.02 8.96
N ASN A 160 -23.26 23.24 9.95
CA ASN A 160 -22.40 24.41 10.07
C ASN A 160 -21.07 24.27 9.30
N LEU A 161 -20.85 23.17 8.58
CA LEU A 161 -19.67 22.95 7.77
C LEU A 161 -19.97 23.20 6.30
N THR A 162 -18.98 23.71 5.60
CA THR A 162 -18.95 23.82 4.15
C THR A 162 -17.64 23.29 3.60
N LYS A 163 -17.74 22.62 2.45
CA LYS A 163 -16.60 22.18 1.65
C LYS A 163 -16.26 23.18 0.53
N PHE A 164 -17.06 24.23 0.38
CA PHE A 164 -16.89 25.26 -0.63
C PHE A 164 -16.30 26.53 -0.01
N ASP A 165 -15.43 27.21 -0.74
CA ASP A 165 -14.91 28.52 -0.37
C ASP A 165 -15.98 29.60 -0.64
N ASP A 166 -16.17 30.51 0.30
CA ASP A 166 -17.14 31.61 0.19
C ASP A 166 -16.71 32.67 -0.84
N ILE A 167 -15.41 32.77 -1.12
CA ILE A 167 -14.84 33.78 -2.02
C ILE A 167 -14.91 33.30 -3.48
N ASP A 168 -14.33 32.14 -3.74
CA ASP A 168 -14.16 31.62 -5.11
C ASP A 168 -15.25 30.62 -5.52
N GLY A 169 -16.09 30.15 -4.59
CA GLY A 169 -17.05 29.06 -4.82
C GLY A 169 -16.38 27.71 -5.09
N GLY A 170 -15.04 27.64 -5.02
CA GLY A 170 -14.25 26.45 -5.29
C GLY A 170 -14.31 25.43 -4.16
N VAL A 171 -13.99 24.17 -4.46
CA VAL A 171 -13.91 23.10 -3.47
C VAL A 171 -12.62 23.21 -2.66
N LEU A 172 -12.73 23.17 -1.33
CA LEU A 172 -11.59 23.23 -0.42
C LEU A 172 -10.62 22.04 -0.62
N PRO A 173 -9.33 22.21 -0.24
CA PRO A 173 -8.35 21.13 -0.28
C PRO A 173 -8.82 19.86 0.47
N PRO A 174 -8.37 18.66 0.07
CA PRO A 174 -8.76 17.42 0.73
C PRO A 174 -8.59 17.47 2.25
N GLY A 175 -9.58 16.98 3.00
CA GLY A 175 -9.61 16.97 4.46
C GLY A 175 -9.82 18.32 5.13
N SER A 176 -9.90 19.43 4.38
CA SER A 176 -10.16 20.77 4.93
C SER A 176 -11.63 21.15 4.83
N PHE A 177 -12.17 21.77 5.87
CA PHE A 177 -13.55 22.24 5.95
C PHE A 177 -13.59 23.63 6.57
N ARG A 178 -14.57 24.44 6.19
CA ARG A 178 -14.78 25.77 6.76
C ARG A 178 -16.09 25.78 7.54
N LEU A 179 -16.10 26.52 8.66
CA LEU A 179 -17.30 26.78 9.44
C LEU A 179 -18.08 27.94 8.80
N LYS A 180 -19.37 27.74 8.55
CA LYS A 180 -20.27 28.81 8.07
C LYS A 180 -20.42 29.90 9.13
N ASN A 181 -20.68 29.49 10.36
CA ASN A 181 -20.77 30.34 11.54
C ASN A 181 -19.67 29.98 12.54
N PRO A 182 -18.64 30.83 12.71
CA PRO A 182 -17.57 30.60 13.70
C PRO A 182 -18.05 30.59 15.16
N LYS A 183 -19.21 31.20 15.44
CA LYS A 183 -19.81 31.28 16.79
C LYS A 183 -20.40 29.95 17.25
N ASP A 184 -20.85 29.09 16.33
CA ASP A 184 -21.47 27.80 16.64
C ASP A 184 -20.40 26.70 16.86
N LYS A 185 -19.25 27.10 17.41
CA LYS A 185 -18.11 26.24 17.76
C LYS A 185 -18.13 26.00 19.26
N ASN A 186 -18.36 24.75 19.65
CA ASN A 186 -18.44 24.37 21.06
C ASN A 186 -17.10 23.76 21.51
N MET A 187 -16.43 24.41 22.47
CA MET A 187 -15.19 23.90 23.05
C MET A 187 -15.48 22.82 24.09
N MET A 188 -14.62 21.80 24.15
CA MET A 188 -14.68 20.72 25.13
C MET A 188 -13.52 20.80 26.12
N PRO A 189 -13.63 20.18 27.31
CA PRO A 189 -12.50 20.04 28.20
C PRO A 189 -11.36 19.24 27.55
N PRO A 190 -10.10 19.44 27.99
CA PRO A 190 -8.96 18.67 27.51
C PRO A 190 -9.19 17.17 27.61
N ALA A 191 -9.07 16.46 26.49
CA ALA A 191 -9.30 15.02 26.45
C ALA A 191 -7.99 14.26 26.74
N GLN A 192 -8.06 13.27 27.61
CA GLN A 192 -6.91 12.45 27.99
C GLN A 192 -6.51 11.51 26.85
N LEU A 193 -5.20 11.28 26.70
CA LEU A 193 -4.63 10.34 25.72
C LEU A 193 -4.68 8.90 26.24
N VAL A 194 -5.90 8.38 26.46
CA VAL A 194 -6.12 7.04 26.99
C VAL A 194 -7.05 6.27 26.06
N MET A 195 -6.44 5.34 25.34
CA MET A 195 -7.11 4.45 24.39
C MET A 195 -7.15 3.03 24.97
N GLY A 196 -7.80 2.12 24.26
CA GLY A 196 -7.69 0.70 24.51
C GLY A 196 -7.84 -0.11 23.24
N LEU A 197 -7.34 -1.33 23.30
CA LEU A 197 -7.59 -2.37 22.32
C LEU A 197 -8.55 -3.37 22.94
N ALA A 198 -9.63 -3.70 22.22
CA ALA A 198 -10.63 -4.65 22.67
C ALA A 198 -11.13 -5.51 21.50
N PHE A 199 -11.92 -6.53 21.82
CA PHE A 199 -12.66 -7.32 20.83
C PHE A 199 -14.16 -7.14 21.03
N ILE A 200 -14.88 -6.99 19.91
CA ILE A 200 -16.34 -7.12 19.83
C ILE A 200 -16.68 -8.38 19.06
N TRP A 201 -17.78 -9.03 19.43
CA TRP A 201 -18.19 -10.30 18.86
C TRP A 201 -19.25 -10.07 17.79
N LYS A 202 -19.02 -10.60 16.57
CA LYS A 202 -20.07 -10.74 15.57
C LYS A 202 -20.83 -12.02 15.87
N ILE A 203 -22.12 -11.90 16.15
CA ILE A 203 -23.00 -13.05 16.38
C ILE A 203 -23.83 -13.37 15.14
N LYS A 204 -24.24 -14.63 15.00
CA LYS A 204 -25.22 -15.03 13.98
C LYS A 204 -26.58 -14.47 14.36
N THR A 205 -27.22 -13.80 13.41
CA THR A 205 -28.61 -13.33 13.53
C THR A 205 -29.41 -13.93 12.38
N GLU A 206 -30.72 -14.11 12.57
CA GLU A 206 -31.65 -14.67 11.54
C GLU A 206 -31.56 -13.96 10.18
N ASN A 207 -31.09 -12.71 10.16
CA ASN A 207 -30.91 -11.89 8.97
C ASN A 207 -29.56 -12.07 8.23
N ASP A 208 -28.66 -12.95 8.69
CA ASP A 208 -27.36 -13.17 8.01
C ASP A 208 -27.52 -14.09 6.77
N ASP A 209 -28.52 -15.00 6.79
CA ASP A 209 -28.82 -15.92 5.67
C ASP A 209 -29.44 -15.20 4.46
N THR A 210 -30.01 -14.00 4.63
CA THR A 210 -30.54 -13.18 3.53
C THR A 210 -29.44 -12.46 2.74
N LEU A 211 -28.30 -12.16 3.37
CA LEU A 211 -27.17 -11.47 2.71
C LEU A 211 -26.45 -12.37 1.70
N LEU A 212 -26.40 -13.69 1.95
CA LEU A 212 -25.83 -14.65 0.99
C LEU A 212 -26.62 -14.73 -0.33
N ASN A 213 -27.88 -14.27 -0.34
CA ASN A 213 -28.73 -14.25 -1.54
C ASN A 213 -28.78 -12.87 -2.22
N GLU A 214 -28.61 -11.77 -1.47
CA GLU A 214 -28.53 -10.42 -2.04
C GLU A 214 -27.15 -10.13 -2.67
N ASP A 215 -26.06 -10.68 -2.11
CA ASP A 215 -24.70 -10.51 -2.68
C ASP A 215 -24.54 -11.19 -4.06
N THR A 216 -25.45 -12.10 -4.46
CA THR A 216 -25.44 -12.70 -5.80
C THR A 216 -26.16 -11.89 -6.87
N GLU A 217 -27.02 -10.94 -6.50
CA GLU A 217 -27.81 -10.16 -7.48
C GLU A 217 -27.28 -8.74 -7.69
N ASP A 218 -26.46 -8.18 -6.79
CA ASP A 218 -25.99 -6.78 -6.87
C ASP A 218 -24.48 -6.61 -7.24
N ILE A 219 -23.81 -7.69 -7.65
CA ILE A 219 -22.44 -7.64 -8.23
C ILE A 219 -22.48 -7.47 -9.77
N GLY A 220 -23.68 -7.35 -10.36
CA GLY A 220 -23.89 -7.31 -11.81
C GLY A 220 -23.83 -5.95 -12.50
N SER A 221 -23.81 -4.82 -11.79
CA SER A 221 -23.90 -3.51 -12.45
C SER A 221 -23.30 -2.34 -11.67
N GLU A 222 -21.99 -2.35 -11.43
CA GLU A 222 -21.23 -1.10 -11.29
C GLU A 222 -19.78 -1.35 -11.75
N THR A 223 -19.61 -1.61 -13.05
CA THR A 223 -18.33 -1.39 -13.71
C THR A 223 -18.03 0.11 -13.64
N ILE A 224 -17.14 0.49 -12.73
CA ILE A 224 -16.48 1.78 -12.76
C ILE A 224 -15.66 1.81 -14.04
N ASP A 225 -16.17 2.49 -15.07
CA ASP A 225 -15.41 2.88 -16.26
C ASP A 225 -14.24 3.79 -15.83
N THR A 226 -13.14 3.16 -15.46
CA THR A 226 -11.85 3.81 -15.26
C THR A 226 -11.02 3.55 -16.52
N ALA A 227 -11.36 4.25 -17.60
CA ALA A 227 -10.47 4.35 -18.75
C ALA A 227 -9.23 5.18 -18.35
N LEU A 228 -8.21 4.50 -17.83
CA LEU A 228 -6.84 4.98 -17.78
C LEU A 228 -6.20 4.80 -19.16
N PRO A 229 -5.79 5.86 -19.87
CA PRO A 229 -4.93 5.69 -21.04
C PRO A 229 -3.54 5.26 -20.55
N SER A 230 -3.08 4.13 -21.09
CA SER A 230 -1.75 3.56 -20.89
C SER A 230 -0.65 4.55 -21.31
N SER A 231 0.24 4.88 -20.37
CA SER A 231 1.52 5.51 -20.66
C SER A 231 2.62 4.44 -20.76
N PRO A 232 3.52 4.47 -21.77
CA PRO A 232 4.63 3.54 -21.86
C PRO A 232 5.69 3.83 -20.78
N PRO A 233 6.47 2.81 -20.34
CA PRO A 233 7.45 2.97 -19.27
C PRO A 233 8.68 3.78 -19.74
N PRO A 234 9.32 4.58 -18.85
CA PRO A 234 10.58 5.23 -19.16
C PRO A 234 11.77 4.27 -19.02
N GLU A 235 12.62 4.26 -20.04
CA GLU A 235 13.95 3.61 -20.02
C GLU A 235 14.80 4.16 -18.89
N THR A 236 15.47 3.25 -18.19
CA THR A 236 16.27 3.55 -17.00
C THR A 236 17.67 3.97 -17.44
N ALA A 237 18.01 5.24 -17.21
CA ALA A 237 19.37 5.74 -17.36
C ALA A 237 20.28 5.15 -16.27
N GLU A 238 21.42 4.65 -16.73
CA GLU A 238 22.50 4.05 -15.96
C GLU A 238 23.04 5.00 -14.89
N ARG A 239 23.17 4.49 -13.65
CA ARG A 239 23.87 5.18 -12.57
C ARG A 239 25.23 4.53 -12.34
N GLN A 240 26.25 5.32 -12.66
CA GLN A 240 27.66 5.12 -12.36
C GLN A 240 27.90 4.68 -10.91
N ILE A 241 28.65 3.59 -10.72
CA ILE A 241 29.22 3.22 -9.43
C ILE A 241 30.70 3.61 -9.46
N ASN A 242 31.05 4.50 -8.53
CA ASN A 242 32.41 5.00 -8.30
C ASN A 242 33.37 3.86 -7.95
N THR A 243 34.52 3.87 -8.63
CA THR A 243 35.72 3.12 -8.26
C THR A 243 36.46 3.86 -7.15
N SER A 244 36.87 3.13 -6.12
CA SER A 244 37.96 3.55 -5.21
C SER A 244 38.97 2.43 -5.10
N THR A 245 40.17 2.75 -5.57
CA THR A 245 41.47 2.07 -5.49
C THR A 245 41.91 1.71 -4.08
N ALA A 246 42.54 0.54 -3.91
CA ALA A 246 43.96 0.38 -3.54
C ALA A 246 44.30 -1.09 -3.25
N ASP A 247 45.35 -1.57 -3.95
CA ASP A 247 46.46 -2.47 -3.55
C ASP A 247 46.13 -3.76 -2.73
N ASP A 248 46.64 -4.96 -3.02
CA ASP A 248 48.04 -5.31 -3.28
C ASP A 248 48.18 -6.82 -3.66
N HIS A 249 49.27 -7.19 -4.34
CA HIS A 249 49.99 -8.49 -4.52
C HIS A 249 49.30 -9.86 -4.25
N SER A 250 49.61 -11.03 -4.84
CA SER A 250 50.43 -11.53 -5.95
C SER A 250 50.31 -13.08 -5.97
N THR A 251 50.55 -13.70 -7.13
CA THR A 251 51.08 -15.08 -7.37
C THR A 251 50.29 -16.37 -7.01
N LYS A 252 50.06 -17.15 -8.10
CA LYS A 252 50.40 -18.58 -8.35
C LYS A 252 49.46 -19.73 -7.90
N VAL A 253 49.04 -20.46 -8.95
CA VAL A 253 49.13 -21.93 -9.20
C VAL A 253 48.08 -22.86 -8.56
N ASN A 254 47.38 -23.55 -9.47
CA ASN A 254 46.78 -24.89 -9.44
C ASN A 254 46.36 -25.51 -8.10
N ASP A 255 45.05 -25.75 -7.96
CA ASP A 255 44.58 -27.05 -7.50
C ASP A 255 43.22 -27.38 -8.11
N ILE A 256 43.11 -28.55 -8.76
CA ILE A 256 41.86 -29.09 -9.30
C ILE A 256 41.14 -29.75 -8.13
N GLY A 257 40.44 -28.92 -7.36
CA GLY A 257 39.50 -29.34 -6.33
C GLY A 257 38.11 -29.47 -6.92
N PHE A 258 37.63 -30.70 -7.08
CA PHE A 258 36.22 -30.99 -7.37
C PHE A 258 35.40 -30.69 -6.11
N ASP A 259 34.87 -29.47 -6.00
CA ASP A 259 33.99 -29.05 -4.91
C ASP A 259 32.53 -29.40 -5.25
N VAL A 260 31.93 -30.27 -4.42
CA VAL A 260 30.59 -30.85 -4.61
C VAL A 260 29.50 -29.92 -4.07
N ASN A 261 29.80 -28.65 -3.87
CA ASN A 261 28.86 -27.68 -3.30
C ASN A 261 28.28 -26.67 -4.31
N ASN A 262 28.53 -26.85 -5.61
CA ASN A 262 28.00 -25.94 -6.64
C ASN A 262 27.25 -26.66 -7.77
N PHE A 263 26.20 -27.40 -7.42
CA PHE A 263 25.21 -27.90 -8.38
C PHE A 263 23.96 -27.02 -8.35
N SER A 264 24.13 -25.77 -8.75
CA SER A 264 23.05 -24.86 -9.11
C SER A 264 23.53 -24.10 -10.34
N ASP A 265 23.33 -24.72 -11.50
CA ASP A 265 23.07 -24.08 -12.81
C ASP A 265 23.29 -25.10 -13.93
N ILE A 266 22.36 -26.07 -14.04
CA ILE A 266 22.05 -26.74 -15.31
C ILE A 266 20.56 -26.48 -15.55
N SER A 267 20.27 -25.37 -16.20
CA SER A 267 19.02 -25.17 -16.93
C SER A 267 19.30 -25.51 -18.39
N LEU A 268 18.76 -26.67 -18.76
CA LEU A 268 18.75 -27.31 -20.06
C LEU A 268 18.15 -26.36 -21.11
N ALA A 269 18.97 -25.82 -22.01
CA ALA A 269 18.49 -25.14 -23.21
C ALA A 269 18.04 -26.21 -24.21
N GLY A 270 16.73 -26.42 -24.32
CA GLY A 270 16.10 -27.23 -25.36
C GLY A 270 15.48 -26.31 -26.41
N GLU A 271 16.08 -26.30 -27.61
CA GLU A 271 15.43 -25.82 -28.83
C GLU A 271 14.17 -26.66 -29.11
N SER A 272 13.07 -25.98 -29.44
CA SER A 272 12.03 -26.57 -30.28
C SER A 272 11.32 -25.47 -31.06
N THR A 273 11.51 -25.55 -32.37
CA THR A 273 10.71 -24.95 -33.44
C THR A 273 9.31 -25.55 -33.47
N THR A 274 8.26 -24.75 -33.64
CA THR A 274 7.11 -25.07 -34.51
C THR A 274 6.23 -23.84 -34.75
N ASP A 275 5.85 -23.69 -36.02
CA ASP A 275 4.86 -22.76 -36.57
C ASP A 275 3.42 -23.02 -36.08
N ASN A 276 2.59 -21.97 -35.96
CA ASN A 276 1.29 -21.83 -36.66
C ASN A 276 0.47 -20.59 -36.21
N ALA A 277 0.33 -19.66 -37.16
CA ALA A 277 -0.90 -19.10 -37.75
C ALA A 277 -2.22 -18.90 -36.96
N LEU A 278 -2.74 -17.65 -37.09
CA LEU A 278 -4.15 -17.18 -37.18
C LEU A 278 -5.00 -17.29 -35.89
N ASP A 279 -5.77 -16.27 -35.45
CA ASP A 279 -6.80 -15.57 -36.23
C ASP A 279 -7.28 -14.20 -35.66
N LYS A 280 -8.03 -13.49 -36.51
CA LYS A 280 -8.56 -12.11 -36.47
C LYS A 280 -9.64 -11.79 -35.40
N ALA A 281 -9.73 -10.51 -35.02
CA ALA A 281 -10.89 -9.58 -35.19
C ALA A 281 -10.87 -8.47 -34.11
N ASN A 282 -10.60 -7.19 -34.45
CA ASN A 282 -11.52 -6.16 -34.98
C ASN A 282 -12.22 -5.35 -33.86
N VAL A 283 -11.78 -4.11 -33.61
CA VAL A 283 -12.62 -3.02 -33.10
C VAL A 283 -12.23 -1.75 -33.84
N ALA A 284 -13.19 -1.22 -34.58
CA ALA A 284 -13.11 -0.02 -35.40
C ALA A 284 -12.99 1.23 -34.52
N PHE A 285 -12.14 2.17 -34.95
CA PHE A 285 -12.22 3.56 -34.51
C PHE A 285 -12.23 4.46 -35.74
N SER A 286 -13.39 5.05 -35.97
CA SER A 286 -13.68 6.09 -36.95
C SER A 286 -13.01 7.39 -36.52
N ALA A 287 -12.01 7.82 -37.26
CA ALA A 287 -11.55 9.20 -37.28
C ALA A 287 -12.06 9.83 -38.58
N ASP A 288 -12.97 10.79 -38.44
CA ASP A 288 -13.21 11.78 -39.48
C ASP A 288 -11.93 12.60 -39.62
N GLU A 289 -11.18 12.31 -40.69
CA GLU A 289 -10.13 13.17 -41.22
C GLU A 289 -10.77 14.47 -41.73
N PRO A 290 -10.24 15.66 -41.40
CA PRO A 290 -10.59 16.85 -42.15
C PRO A 290 -9.99 16.72 -43.56
N ASP A 291 -10.85 16.72 -44.58
CA ASP A 291 -10.49 16.83 -45.99
C ASP A 291 -9.43 17.92 -46.19
N PHE A 292 -8.17 17.49 -46.36
CA PHE A 292 -7.14 18.33 -46.97
C PHE A 292 -7.24 18.11 -48.48
N ASP A 293 -7.80 19.12 -49.15
CA ASP A 293 -7.83 19.25 -50.61
C ASP A 293 -6.39 19.14 -51.16
N ASP A 294 -6.07 17.97 -51.70
CA ASP A 294 -4.73 17.56 -52.15
C ASP A 294 -4.41 18.11 -53.55
N SER A 295 -4.58 19.41 -53.72
CA SER A 295 -4.42 20.08 -55.04
C SER A 295 -3.57 21.36 -55.02
N LYS A 296 -2.79 21.59 -53.97
CA LYS A 296 -1.72 22.62 -53.97
C LYS A 296 -0.36 22.00 -53.68
N THR A 297 0.42 21.78 -54.74
CA THR A 297 1.81 21.33 -54.65
C THR A 297 2.66 22.30 -53.82
N VAL A 298 3.67 21.79 -53.11
CA VAL A 298 4.66 22.57 -52.32
C VAL A 298 5.26 23.74 -53.11
N ALA A 299 5.32 23.64 -54.44
CA ALA A 299 5.72 24.70 -55.34
C ALA A 299 4.78 25.93 -55.33
N THR A 300 3.47 25.75 -55.15
CA THR A 300 2.48 26.84 -55.15
C THR A 300 2.53 27.71 -53.89
N GLU A 301 2.74 27.13 -52.70
CA GLU A 301 2.92 27.91 -51.45
C GLU A 301 4.21 28.73 -51.43
N ILE A 302 5.28 28.26 -52.09
CA ILE A 302 6.56 28.96 -52.19
C ILE A 302 6.44 30.18 -53.11
N VAL A 303 5.57 30.14 -54.13
CA VAL A 303 5.30 31.27 -55.03
C VAL A 303 4.40 32.33 -54.36
N GLU A 304 3.44 31.93 -53.53
CA GLU A 304 2.56 32.86 -52.80
C GLU A 304 3.32 33.65 -51.71
N ASN A 305 4.25 33.01 -50.97
CA ASN A 305 5.02 33.68 -49.90
C ASN A 305 6.17 34.60 -50.40
N MET A 306 6.54 34.55 -51.69
CA MET A 306 7.52 35.49 -52.28
C MET A 306 6.90 36.80 -52.79
N ASN A 307 5.58 36.96 -52.68
CA ASN A 307 4.85 38.11 -53.24
C ASN A 307 4.66 39.29 -52.26
N THR A 308 5.53 39.43 -51.26
CA THR A 308 5.60 40.69 -50.50
C THR A 308 6.35 41.75 -51.32
N THR A 309 5.56 42.73 -51.78
CA THR A 309 5.91 43.75 -52.78
C THR A 309 6.88 44.81 -52.24
N VAL A 310 8.16 44.45 -52.11
CA VAL A 310 9.24 45.44 -51.89
C VAL A 310 9.74 45.96 -53.24
N ARG A 311 9.52 47.26 -53.50
CA ARG A 311 9.87 47.99 -54.73
C ARG A 311 11.37 47.86 -55.03
N GLY A 312 11.71 47.30 -56.19
CA GLY A 312 13.08 47.06 -56.66
C GLY A 312 13.43 45.59 -56.95
N LYS A 313 12.70 44.63 -56.37
CA LYS A 313 12.92 43.19 -56.64
C LYS A 313 12.32 42.69 -57.96
N LYS A 314 11.29 43.37 -58.52
CA LYS A 314 10.65 43.00 -59.80
C LYS A 314 11.61 42.98 -60.99
N GLY A 315 12.59 43.89 -61.04
CA GLY A 315 13.60 43.92 -62.11
C GLY A 315 14.66 42.82 -61.99
N LYS A 316 15.07 42.47 -60.76
CA LYS A 316 15.95 41.33 -60.49
C LYS A 316 15.25 40.00 -60.76
N MET A 317 13.99 39.85 -60.32
CA MET A 317 13.16 38.67 -60.59
C MET A 317 12.97 38.46 -62.10
N LYS A 318 12.61 39.49 -62.88
CA LYS A 318 12.53 39.38 -64.36
C LYS A 318 13.87 39.00 -65.01
N LYS A 319 15.00 39.53 -64.52
CA LYS A 319 16.33 39.17 -65.05
C LYS A 319 16.75 37.75 -64.70
N ILE A 320 16.41 37.25 -63.52
CA ILE A 320 16.67 35.87 -63.09
C ILE A 320 15.76 34.91 -63.87
N GLN A 321 14.46 35.22 -63.95
CA GLN A 321 13.48 34.41 -64.68
C GLN A 321 13.82 34.29 -66.17
N LYS A 322 14.34 35.37 -66.80
CA LYS A 322 14.82 35.33 -68.19
C LYS A 322 16.18 34.64 -68.37
N LYS A 323 17.00 34.55 -67.31
CA LYS A 323 18.35 33.94 -67.35
C LYS A 323 18.36 32.46 -66.97
N TYR A 324 17.28 31.99 -66.35
CA TYR A 324 17.09 30.60 -65.89
C TYR A 324 15.73 30.05 -66.37
N ASN A 325 15.20 30.58 -67.48
CA ASN A 325 13.88 30.23 -68.05
C ASN A 325 13.80 28.78 -68.53
N ASP A 326 14.96 28.19 -68.86
CA ASP A 326 15.10 26.84 -69.39
C ASP A 326 15.66 25.87 -68.32
N GLN A 327 15.63 26.26 -67.03
CA GLN A 327 15.96 25.34 -65.94
C GLN A 327 14.72 24.53 -65.58
N ASP A 328 14.81 23.21 -65.79
CA ASP A 328 13.79 22.27 -65.36
C ASP A 328 13.50 22.42 -63.87
N GLU A 329 12.23 22.25 -63.48
CA GLU A 329 11.77 22.46 -62.10
C GLU A 329 12.56 21.62 -61.07
N GLU A 330 13.10 20.48 -61.52
CA GLU A 330 13.98 19.60 -60.75
C GLU A 330 15.34 20.25 -60.41
N GLU A 331 15.98 20.96 -61.34
CA GLU A 331 17.30 21.58 -61.12
C GLU A 331 17.22 22.75 -60.12
N ARG A 332 16.09 23.46 -60.13
CA ARG A 332 15.79 24.52 -59.17
C ARG A 332 15.57 23.96 -57.75
N LEU A 333 14.91 22.81 -57.64
CA LEU A 333 14.72 22.10 -56.37
C LEU A 333 16.07 21.65 -55.80
N LEU A 334 16.91 21.02 -56.63
CA LEU A 334 18.23 20.54 -56.24
C LEU A 334 19.14 21.66 -55.73
N ARG A 335 19.01 22.86 -56.31
CA ARG A 335 19.76 24.04 -55.87
C ARG A 335 19.25 24.63 -54.55
N LEU A 336 17.93 24.62 -54.33
CA LEU A 336 17.31 25.02 -53.06
C LEU A 336 17.68 24.07 -51.92
N GLU A 337 17.83 22.78 -52.25
CA GLU A 337 18.28 21.72 -51.36
C GLU A 337 19.76 21.88 -51.01
N ALA A 338 20.63 22.09 -52.02
CA ALA A 338 22.05 22.35 -51.82
C ALA A 338 22.32 23.64 -51.01
N LEU A 339 21.45 24.65 -51.11
CA LEU A 339 21.54 25.89 -50.33
C LEU A 339 21.03 25.73 -48.87
N GLY A 340 20.42 24.59 -48.53
CA GLY A 340 19.91 24.31 -47.19
C GLY A 340 18.63 25.07 -46.80
N THR A 341 18.03 25.80 -47.74
CA THR A 341 16.82 26.62 -47.51
C THR A 341 15.57 25.77 -47.24
N LEU A 342 15.42 24.65 -47.96
CA LEU A 342 14.37 23.64 -47.73
C LEU A 342 14.44 23.08 -46.30
N LYS A 343 15.65 22.71 -45.85
CA LYS A 343 15.90 22.22 -44.49
C LYS A 343 15.59 23.26 -43.41
N GLY A 344 15.79 24.55 -43.71
CA GLY A 344 15.41 25.66 -42.82
C GLY A 344 13.89 25.81 -42.66
N ILE A 345 13.15 25.76 -43.77
CA ILE A 345 11.68 25.84 -43.79
C ILE A 345 11.07 24.61 -43.11
N GLU A 346 11.61 23.43 -43.36
CA GLU A 346 11.16 22.18 -42.74
C GLU A 346 11.40 22.19 -41.23
N ARG A 347 12.56 22.69 -40.77
CA ARG A 347 12.84 22.87 -39.33
C ARG A 347 11.93 23.91 -38.67
N GLU A 348 11.52 24.96 -39.40
CA GLU A 348 10.51 25.91 -38.90
C GLU A 348 9.10 25.30 -38.84
N LYS A 349 8.70 24.50 -39.84
CA LYS A 349 7.44 23.75 -39.81
C LYS A 349 7.42 22.76 -38.64
N GLN A 350 8.50 22.00 -38.44
CA GLN A 350 8.65 21.06 -37.31
C GLN A 350 8.58 21.77 -35.95
N LYS A 351 9.24 22.92 -35.79
CA LYS A 351 9.12 23.70 -34.55
C LYS A 351 7.70 24.20 -34.28
N LYS A 352 6.98 24.64 -35.32
CA LYS A 352 5.59 25.10 -35.20
C LYS A 352 4.66 23.94 -34.83
N THR A 353 4.82 22.77 -35.46
CA THR A 353 4.00 21.59 -35.12
C THR A 353 4.28 21.09 -33.70
N GLU A 354 5.54 21.06 -33.27
CA GLU A 354 5.90 20.74 -31.88
C GLU A 354 5.30 21.72 -30.87
N GLU A 355 5.29 23.02 -31.19
CA GLU A 355 4.71 24.05 -30.33
C GLU A 355 3.18 23.92 -30.23
N LEU A 356 2.50 23.62 -31.35
CA LEU A 356 1.07 23.32 -31.38
C LEU A 356 0.72 22.08 -30.54
N ILE A 357 1.44 20.97 -30.73
CA ILE A 357 1.26 19.75 -29.93
C ILE A 357 1.50 20.03 -28.44
N ARG A 358 2.48 20.89 -28.11
CA ARG A 358 2.74 21.29 -26.72
C ARG A 358 1.62 22.17 -26.15
N ALA A 359 1.02 23.04 -26.96
CA ALA A 359 -0.13 23.84 -26.57
C ALA A 359 -1.36 22.95 -26.35
N GLU A 360 -1.68 22.05 -27.26
CA GLU A 360 -2.78 21.08 -27.14
C GLU A 360 -2.61 20.19 -25.90
N LYS A 361 -1.40 19.68 -25.63
CA LYS A 361 -1.11 18.92 -24.40
C LYS A 361 -1.34 19.75 -23.13
N ARG A 362 -1.07 21.06 -23.16
CA ARG A 362 -1.34 21.96 -22.02
C ARG A 362 -2.84 22.20 -21.85
N GLU A 363 -3.57 22.39 -22.93
CA GLU A 363 -5.02 22.57 -22.91
C GLU A 363 -5.75 21.30 -22.46
N PHE A 364 -5.35 20.13 -22.99
CA PHE A 364 -5.90 18.84 -22.58
C PHE A 364 -5.70 18.59 -21.08
N LYS A 365 -4.49 18.83 -20.55
CA LYS A 365 -4.23 18.75 -19.10
C LYS A 365 -5.08 19.74 -18.28
N LYS A 366 -5.29 20.95 -18.80
CA LYS A 366 -6.15 21.96 -18.16
C LYS A 366 -7.60 21.50 -18.15
N GLN A 367 -8.08 20.87 -19.21
CA GLN A 367 -9.44 20.35 -19.33
C GLN A 367 -9.67 19.15 -18.41
N ILE A 368 -8.72 18.21 -18.33
CA ILE A 368 -8.75 17.11 -17.36
C ILE A 368 -8.86 17.66 -15.94
N ARG A 369 -8.05 18.66 -15.59
CA ARG A 369 -8.09 19.26 -14.25
C ARG A 369 -9.44 19.91 -13.94
N LYS A 370 -10.01 20.65 -14.89
CA LYS A 370 -11.35 21.25 -14.75
C LYS A 370 -12.44 20.18 -14.58
N ASN A 371 -12.42 19.13 -15.39
CA ASN A 371 -13.38 18.03 -15.28
C ASN A 371 -13.25 17.33 -13.93
N GLN A 372 -12.02 17.09 -13.44
CA GLN A 372 -11.79 16.53 -12.11
C GLN A 372 -12.32 17.43 -10.99
N GLU A 373 -12.09 18.75 -11.07
CA GLU A 373 -12.62 19.74 -10.11
C GLU A 373 -14.15 19.76 -10.12
N GLN A 374 -14.78 19.71 -11.29
CA GLN A 374 -16.23 19.65 -11.45
C GLN A 374 -16.82 18.35 -10.87
N THR A 375 -16.26 17.19 -11.23
CA THR A 375 -16.70 15.90 -10.68
C THR A 375 -16.57 15.87 -9.16
N ARG A 376 -15.50 16.46 -8.62
CA ARG A 376 -15.28 16.57 -7.17
C ARG A 376 -16.30 17.51 -6.51
N ALA A 377 -16.63 18.65 -7.14
CA ALA A 377 -17.67 19.55 -6.65
C ALA A 377 -19.04 18.86 -6.60
N LEU A 378 -19.39 18.12 -7.66
CA LEU A 378 -20.63 17.35 -7.76
C LEU A 378 -20.75 16.29 -6.66
N GLN A 379 -19.63 15.68 -6.25
CA GLN A 379 -19.62 14.70 -5.16
C GLN A 379 -20.08 15.30 -3.82
N PHE A 380 -19.79 16.58 -3.56
CA PHE A 380 -20.18 17.26 -2.33
C PHE A 380 -21.52 17.99 -2.41
N SER A 381 -21.98 18.32 -3.62
CA SER A 381 -23.30 18.91 -3.83
C SER A 381 -24.42 17.88 -3.92
N LYS A 382 -24.10 16.60 -4.17
CA LYS A 382 -25.08 15.51 -4.12
C LYS A 382 -25.66 15.41 -2.70
N SER A 383 -26.95 15.67 -2.58
CA SER A 383 -27.74 15.61 -1.35
C SER A 383 -28.13 14.18 -0.97
N GLU A 384 -27.98 13.22 -1.89
CA GLU A 384 -28.26 11.81 -1.62
C GLU A 384 -27.03 11.13 -0.99
N LYS A 385 -27.10 10.96 0.33
CA LYS A 385 -26.13 10.19 1.12
C LYS A 385 -26.55 8.72 1.18
N VAL A 386 -25.58 7.83 1.33
CA VAL A 386 -25.82 6.39 1.50
C VAL A 386 -26.57 6.19 2.82
N LYS A 387 -27.78 5.64 2.75
CA LYS A 387 -28.54 5.26 3.95
C LYS A 387 -27.98 3.95 4.48
N VAL A 388 -27.50 3.97 5.72
CA VAL A 388 -26.96 2.81 6.40
C VAL A 388 -27.84 2.47 7.59
N ASP A 389 -28.30 1.23 7.67
CA ASP A 389 -29.07 0.71 8.79
C ASP A 389 -28.16 0.41 9.98
N ILE A 390 -27.76 1.46 10.71
CA ILE A 390 -26.97 1.35 11.93
C ILE A 390 -27.60 0.39 12.96
N PRO A 391 -28.91 0.41 13.24
CA PRO A 391 -29.51 -0.51 14.21
C PRO A 391 -29.34 -1.99 13.84
N LYS A 392 -29.43 -2.32 12.54
CA LYS A 392 -29.19 -3.67 12.03
C LYS A 392 -27.76 -4.10 12.32
N ILE A 393 -26.79 -3.25 11.99
CA ILE A 393 -25.36 -3.56 12.25
C ILE A 393 -25.08 -3.72 13.75
N LEU A 394 -25.61 -2.82 14.59
CA LEU A 394 -25.41 -2.88 16.04
C LEU A 394 -26.05 -4.13 16.67
N SER A 395 -27.14 -4.66 16.11
CA SER A 395 -27.76 -5.90 16.60
C SER A 395 -26.88 -7.14 16.41
N GLN A 396 -26.01 -7.12 15.41
CA GLN A 396 -25.06 -8.21 15.11
C GLN A 396 -23.80 -8.15 15.97
N LEU A 397 -23.57 -7.05 16.69
CA LEU A 397 -22.34 -6.77 17.41
C LEU A 397 -22.59 -6.76 18.93
N LYS A 398 -21.94 -7.68 19.66
CA LYS A 398 -22.04 -7.78 21.12
C LYS A 398 -20.68 -7.66 21.78
N ALA A 399 -20.62 -6.90 22.88
CA ALA A 399 -19.38 -6.76 23.68
C ALA A 399 -19.12 -7.98 24.58
N ASN A 400 -20.18 -8.66 25.03
CA ASN A 400 -20.14 -9.88 25.84
C ASN A 400 -21.11 -10.91 25.26
N ILE A 401 -20.68 -12.16 25.21
CA ILE A 401 -21.43 -13.29 24.64
C ILE A 401 -22.31 -13.93 25.72
N THR A 402 -23.44 -14.49 25.33
CA THR A 402 -24.28 -15.36 26.16
C THR A 402 -24.27 -16.80 25.65
N THR A 403 -24.69 -17.78 26.45
CA THR A 403 -24.63 -19.22 26.10
C THR A 403 -25.40 -19.57 24.82
N ASP A 404 -26.41 -18.77 24.47
CA ASP A 404 -27.29 -19.01 23.33
C ASP A 404 -26.79 -18.33 22.05
N ASP A 405 -25.71 -17.55 22.13
CA ASP A 405 -25.16 -16.80 21.00
C ASP A 405 -24.16 -17.66 20.20
N GLU A 406 -24.36 -17.73 18.88
CA GLU A 406 -23.38 -18.33 17.96
C GLU A 406 -22.36 -17.28 17.50
N ILE A 407 -21.08 -17.50 17.79
CA ILE A 407 -20.00 -16.59 17.42
C ILE A 407 -19.57 -16.85 15.96
N ILE A 408 -19.63 -15.81 15.13
CA ILE A 408 -19.12 -15.86 13.75
C ILE A 408 -17.64 -15.44 13.70
N ASP A 409 -17.33 -14.26 14.25
CA ASP A 409 -15.97 -13.71 14.22
C ASP A 409 -15.74 -12.72 15.37
N ALA A 410 -14.47 -12.47 15.67
CA ALA A 410 -14.04 -11.51 16.67
C ALA A 410 -13.41 -10.29 15.98
N ILE A 411 -14.02 -9.12 16.15
CA ILE A 411 -13.62 -7.88 15.49
C ILE A 411 -12.76 -7.04 16.45
N PRO A 412 -11.48 -6.78 16.12
CA PRO A 412 -10.63 -5.89 16.90
C PRO A 412 -11.11 -4.43 16.82
N ILE A 413 -11.16 -3.75 17.97
CA ILE A 413 -11.53 -2.35 18.11
C ILE A 413 -10.41 -1.57 18.81
N TYR A 414 -10.02 -0.44 18.24
CA TYR A 414 -9.15 0.56 18.89
C TYR A 414 -9.95 1.81 19.23
N ALA A 415 -10.30 1.98 20.51
CA ALA A 415 -11.26 3.00 20.95
C ALA A 415 -10.81 3.72 22.24
N PRO A 416 -11.38 4.89 22.57
CA PRO A 416 -11.18 5.53 23.85
C PRO A 416 -11.50 4.59 25.01
N TRP A 417 -10.68 4.59 26.08
CA TRP A 417 -10.87 3.64 27.19
C TRP A 417 -12.26 3.73 27.84
N ALA A 418 -12.86 4.91 27.87
CA ALA A 418 -14.22 5.12 28.38
C ALA A 418 -15.30 4.39 27.56
N ALA A 419 -15.11 4.20 26.25
CA ALA A 419 -16.02 3.46 25.39
C ALA A 419 -15.94 1.95 25.60
N LEU A 420 -14.77 1.44 26.04
CA LEU A 420 -14.48 0.01 26.16
C LEU A 420 -14.92 -0.60 27.49
N THR A 421 -15.61 0.13 28.35
CA THR A 421 -15.98 -0.31 29.71
C THR A 421 -16.77 -1.62 29.71
N LYS A 422 -17.67 -1.81 28.75
CA LYS A 422 -18.53 -3.01 28.63
C LYS A 422 -17.84 -4.25 28.06
N HIS A 423 -16.64 -4.12 27.48
CA HIS A 423 -15.97 -5.20 26.77
C HIS A 423 -15.20 -6.10 27.76
N LYS A 424 -15.36 -7.42 27.62
CA LYS A 424 -14.61 -8.43 28.40
C LYS A 424 -13.12 -8.43 28.07
N TYR A 425 -12.79 -8.56 26.79
CA TYR A 425 -11.41 -8.54 26.31
C TYR A 425 -11.01 -7.10 25.99
N LYS A 426 -10.31 -6.45 26.93
CA LYS A 426 -9.80 -5.09 26.75
C LYS A 426 -8.45 -4.90 27.44
N VAL A 427 -7.59 -4.09 26.82
CA VAL A 427 -6.33 -3.64 27.39
C VAL A 427 -6.23 -2.13 27.22
N LYS A 428 -5.76 -1.45 28.27
CA LYS A 428 -5.55 -0.01 28.25
C LYS A 428 -4.24 0.33 27.54
N ILE A 429 -4.29 1.34 26.68
CA ILE A 429 -3.21 1.80 25.83
C ILE A 429 -2.97 3.29 26.09
N GLN A 430 -1.71 3.65 26.33
CA GLN A 430 -1.26 5.03 26.56
C GLN A 430 -0.05 5.35 25.68
N PRO A 431 0.30 6.64 25.49
CA PRO A 431 1.52 7.03 24.81
C PRO A 431 2.77 6.41 25.43
N GLY A 432 3.57 5.72 24.63
CA GLY A 432 4.72 4.94 25.09
C GLY A 432 5.86 4.87 24.10
N THR A 433 6.78 3.94 24.32
CA THR A 433 7.98 3.74 23.49
C THR A 433 7.98 2.41 22.74
N ALA A 434 7.11 1.46 23.12
CA ALA A 434 7.05 0.15 22.47
C ALA A 434 6.39 0.26 21.09
N LYS A 435 6.90 -0.48 20.11
CA LYS A 435 6.29 -0.54 18.76
C LYS A 435 4.92 -1.20 18.82
N LYS A 436 3.94 -0.69 18.07
CA LYS A 436 2.57 -1.23 18.02
C LYS A 436 2.51 -2.74 17.80
N THR A 437 3.29 -3.30 16.87
CA THR A 437 3.34 -4.75 16.61
C THR A 437 3.72 -5.57 17.84
N LYS A 438 4.69 -5.10 18.63
CA LYS A 438 5.09 -5.77 19.88
C LYS A 438 3.96 -5.70 20.91
N SER A 439 3.38 -4.52 21.12
CA SER A 439 2.28 -4.32 22.06
C SER A 439 1.06 -5.18 21.73
N ILE A 440 0.74 -5.36 20.45
CA ILE A 440 -0.35 -6.23 20.00
C ILE A 440 -0.01 -7.71 20.26
N ASN A 441 1.20 -8.16 19.91
CA ASN A 441 1.65 -9.53 20.22
C ASN A 441 1.56 -9.85 21.71
N ASP A 442 2.06 -8.95 22.55
CA ASP A 442 2.03 -9.10 24.01
C ASP A 442 0.58 -9.14 24.53
N THR A 443 -0.33 -8.38 23.90
CA THR A 443 -1.76 -8.34 24.25
C THR A 443 -2.48 -9.61 23.85
N LEU A 444 -2.27 -10.12 22.62
CA LEU A 444 -2.84 -11.40 22.17
C LEU A 444 -2.33 -12.56 23.03
N HIS A 445 -1.03 -12.60 23.31
CA HIS A 445 -0.44 -13.60 24.19
C HIS A 445 -0.98 -13.51 25.62
N TYR A 446 -1.27 -12.31 26.12
CA TYR A 446 -1.93 -12.15 27.41
C TYR A 446 -3.34 -12.76 27.40
N PHE A 447 -4.17 -12.44 26.40
CA PHE A 447 -5.54 -12.96 26.32
C PHE A 447 -5.58 -14.48 26.22
N LEU A 448 -4.73 -15.10 25.40
CA LEU A 448 -4.67 -16.55 25.23
C LEU A 448 -4.15 -17.32 26.46
N ASN A 449 -3.53 -16.64 27.43
CA ASN A 449 -3.01 -17.26 28.65
C ASN A 449 -3.90 -17.03 29.89
N ARG A 450 -5.04 -16.36 29.74
CA ARG A 450 -6.02 -16.21 30.82
C ARG A 450 -6.68 -17.56 31.12
N THR A 451 -7.19 -17.70 32.34
CA THR A 451 -7.91 -18.90 32.77
C THR A 451 -9.21 -19.06 31.99
N VAL A 452 -9.47 -20.27 31.53
CA VAL A 452 -10.67 -20.61 30.74
C VAL A 452 -11.62 -21.46 31.59
N ASP A 453 -12.89 -21.08 31.62
CA ASP A 453 -13.96 -21.89 32.21
C ASP A 453 -14.48 -22.88 31.17
N ALA A 454 -14.15 -24.16 31.35
CA ALA A 454 -14.62 -25.24 30.47
C ALA A 454 -16.14 -25.47 30.57
N SER A 455 -16.81 -24.95 31.60
CA SER A 455 -18.24 -25.14 31.83
C SER A 455 -19.10 -24.11 31.11
N GLU A 456 -18.53 -23.00 30.59
CA GLU A 456 -19.26 -21.91 29.92
C GLU A 456 -20.38 -21.27 30.78
N HIS A 457 -20.25 -21.26 32.12
CA HIS A 457 -21.26 -20.71 33.02
C HIS A 457 -20.88 -19.33 33.57
N ASP A 458 -19.60 -19.09 33.85
CA ASP A 458 -19.15 -17.81 34.39
C ASP A 458 -18.91 -16.78 33.28
N LYS A 459 -19.60 -15.63 33.35
CA LYS A 459 -19.48 -14.55 32.37
C LYS A 459 -18.17 -13.76 32.49
N GLU A 460 -17.56 -13.75 33.67
CA GLU A 460 -16.33 -12.99 33.94
C GLU A 460 -15.07 -13.75 33.49
N VAL A 461 -15.16 -15.08 33.42
CA VAL A 461 -14.06 -15.97 33.01
C VAL A 461 -14.14 -16.26 31.51
N ASP A 462 -12.99 -16.37 30.86
CA ASP A 462 -12.91 -16.60 29.43
C ASP A 462 -13.48 -17.98 29.04
N TRP A 463 -14.15 -18.07 27.89
CA TRP A 463 -14.72 -19.34 27.40
C TRP A 463 -13.85 -19.98 26.31
N PRO A 464 -13.88 -21.31 26.15
CA PRO A 464 -13.07 -22.00 25.13
C PRO A 464 -13.31 -21.47 23.72
N ARG A 465 -14.58 -21.25 23.34
CA ARG A 465 -14.96 -20.73 22.01
C ARG A 465 -14.44 -19.32 21.74
N GLU A 466 -14.38 -18.48 22.77
CA GLU A 466 -13.78 -17.14 22.67
C GLU A 466 -12.27 -17.22 22.44
N HIS A 467 -11.57 -18.13 23.11
CA HIS A 467 -10.14 -18.34 22.91
C HIS A 467 -9.83 -18.92 21.53
N GLU A 468 -10.62 -19.87 21.04
CA GLU A 468 -10.47 -20.45 19.70
C GLU A 468 -10.59 -19.38 18.61
N THR A 469 -11.58 -18.49 18.72
CA THR A 469 -11.79 -17.39 17.77
C THR A 469 -10.68 -16.33 17.86
N ILE A 470 -10.24 -15.94 19.06
CA ILE A 470 -9.12 -15.00 19.25
C ILE A 470 -7.81 -15.58 18.70
N LYS A 471 -7.58 -16.89 18.83
CA LYS A 471 -6.38 -17.57 18.33
C LYS A 471 -6.23 -17.48 16.81
N LEU A 472 -7.33 -17.32 16.09
CA LEU A 472 -7.32 -17.15 14.63
C LEU A 472 -6.92 -15.73 14.19
N ILE A 473 -6.92 -14.75 15.09
CA ILE A 473 -6.62 -13.36 14.76
C ILE A 473 -5.11 -13.17 14.65
N LYS A 474 -4.64 -12.70 13.49
CA LYS A 474 -3.23 -12.41 13.27
C LYS A 474 -2.92 -10.97 13.68
N THR A 475 -1.72 -10.76 14.23
CA THR A 475 -1.23 -9.43 14.61
C THR A 475 -1.27 -8.43 13.45
N LEU A 476 -0.99 -8.90 12.22
CA LEU A 476 -0.99 -8.06 11.02
C LEU A 476 -2.38 -7.49 10.69
N ASP A 477 -3.46 -8.15 11.11
CA ASP A 477 -4.84 -7.71 10.84
C ASP A 477 -5.25 -6.57 11.80
N ILE A 478 -4.66 -6.51 12.99
CA ILE A 478 -4.93 -5.49 14.01
C ILE A 478 -4.12 -4.21 13.76
N VAL A 479 -2.92 -4.33 13.20
CA VAL A 479 -1.99 -3.20 12.98
C VAL A 479 -2.64 -2.01 12.21
N PRO A 480 -3.41 -2.21 11.13
CA PRO A 480 -4.05 -1.13 10.38
C PRO A 480 -5.14 -0.37 11.14
N ILE A 481 -5.64 -0.91 12.24
CA ILE A 481 -6.74 -0.34 13.05
C ILE A 481 -6.20 0.69 14.06
N ILE A 482 -4.93 0.55 14.45
CA ILE A 482 -4.30 1.44 15.43
C ILE A 482 -3.72 2.67 14.72
N CYS A 483 -4.13 3.86 15.16
CA CYS A 483 -3.70 5.13 14.59
C CYS A 483 -2.27 5.55 14.99
N SER A 484 -1.70 5.00 16.07
CA SER A 484 -0.42 5.43 16.65
C SER A 484 0.67 4.35 16.63
N ASP A 485 1.92 4.75 16.39
CA ASP A 485 3.03 3.81 16.16
C ASP A 485 3.71 3.31 17.43
N LYS A 486 3.76 4.15 18.46
CA LYS A 486 4.42 3.85 19.74
C LYS A 486 3.43 3.88 20.89
N LEU A 487 3.34 2.77 21.61
CA LEU A 487 2.31 2.49 22.60
C LEU A 487 2.94 2.04 23.91
N LYS A 488 2.20 2.21 25.00
CA LYS A 488 2.39 1.54 26.29
C LYS A 488 1.09 0.80 26.59
N THR A 489 1.13 -0.52 26.54
CA THR A 489 0.04 -1.41 26.95
C THR A 489 0.15 -1.69 28.45
N THR A 490 -0.93 -1.51 29.19
CA THR A 490 -1.01 -1.88 30.62
C THR A 490 -1.84 -3.15 30.76
N LEU A 491 -1.18 -4.28 30.99
CA LEU A 491 -1.81 -5.59 31.14
C LEU A 491 -2.24 -5.81 32.61
N PRO A 492 -3.51 -6.14 32.89
CA PRO A 492 -3.96 -6.43 34.26
C PRO A 492 -3.18 -7.61 34.86
N GLY A 493 -2.61 -7.44 36.05
CA GLY A 493 -1.81 -8.47 36.74
C GLY A 493 -0.33 -8.52 36.36
N SER A 494 0.09 -7.77 35.33
CA SER A 494 1.51 -7.55 35.03
C SER A 494 2.05 -6.42 35.91
N ASN A 495 2.38 -6.73 37.16
CA ASN A 495 3.20 -5.81 37.95
C ASN A 495 4.61 -5.74 37.33
N ASP A 496 5.08 -4.51 37.09
CA ASP A 496 6.41 -4.14 36.58
C ASP A 496 7.55 -4.84 37.37
N LYS A 497 7.93 -6.04 36.95
CA LYS A 497 9.14 -6.73 37.43
C LYS A 497 10.41 -6.34 36.65
N SER A 498 10.39 -5.24 35.89
CA SER A 498 11.50 -4.84 35.01
C SER A 498 12.20 -3.53 35.36
N SER A 499 12.15 -3.07 36.63
CA SER A 499 12.86 -1.84 37.03
C SER A 499 13.59 -1.85 38.39
N SER A 500 13.97 -3.00 38.95
CA SER A 500 14.86 -3.04 40.13
C SER A 500 16.01 -4.04 39.94
N GLY A 501 17.09 -3.57 39.32
CA GLY A 501 18.29 -4.36 39.08
C GLY A 501 19.51 -3.54 38.67
N LYS A 502 19.68 -2.34 39.23
CA LYS A 502 20.96 -1.62 39.21
C LYS A 502 21.47 -1.46 40.63
N SER A 503 22.20 -2.46 41.09
CA SER A 503 23.07 -2.36 42.25
C SER A 503 24.14 -1.31 41.96
N ASN A 504 23.98 -0.11 42.54
CA ASN A 504 25.02 0.90 42.59
C ASN A 504 26.20 0.36 43.40
N LYS A 505 27.26 -0.04 42.70
CA LYS A 505 28.56 -0.37 43.31
C LYS A 505 29.29 0.96 43.55
N SER A 506 29.17 1.48 44.77
CA SER A 506 29.90 2.65 45.25
C SER A 506 31.41 2.42 45.17
N LYS A 507 32.10 3.16 44.31
CA LYS A 507 33.56 3.27 44.31
C LYS A 507 33.99 4.08 45.54
N GLN A 508 34.52 3.39 46.55
CA GLN A 508 35.29 3.99 47.63
C GLN A 508 36.57 4.62 47.05
N SER A 509 36.72 5.94 47.22
CA SER A 509 37.96 6.66 47.03
C SER A 509 38.89 6.41 48.21
N SER A 510 39.95 5.62 48.00
CA SER A 510 41.02 5.42 48.98
C SER A 510 41.97 6.63 48.97
N GLY A 511 41.85 7.48 49.99
CA GLY A 511 42.84 8.49 50.33
C GLY A 511 44.13 7.82 50.81
N LYS A 512 45.24 8.05 50.10
CA LYS A 512 46.59 7.65 50.49
C LYS A 512 47.07 8.51 51.67
N ALA A 513 47.31 7.87 52.81
CA ALA A 513 48.06 8.44 53.91
C ALA A 513 49.58 8.28 53.70
N LYS A 514 50.27 9.38 54.02
CA LYS A 514 51.72 9.68 54.11
C LYS A 514 52.68 8.50 54.36
N LYS A 515 53.81 8.52 53.63
CA LYS A 515 55.10 8.02 54.11
C LYS A 515 56.07 9.21 54.21
N SER A 516 56.48 9.53 55.43
CA SER A 516 57.65 10.35 55.74
C SER A 516 58.90 9.47 55.73
N LYS A 517 60.00 9.94 55.11
CA LYS A 517 61.35 9.96 55.72
C LYS A 517 62.37 10.60 54.78
N LYS A 518 63.11 11.56 55.37
CA LYS A 518 64.26 12.34 54.92
C LYS A 518 63.99 13.48 53.95
#